data_AF-A0A392MPW7-F1
#
_entry.id   AF-A0A392MPW7-F1
#
_cell.length_a   1.000
_cell.length_b   1.000
_cell.length_c   1.000
_cell.angle_alpha   90.00
_cell.angle_beta   90.00
_cell.angle_gamma   90.00
#
_symmetry.space_group_name_H-M   'P 1'
#
loop_
_entity.id
_entity.type
_entity.pdbx_description
1 polymer ?
#
loop_
_entity_poly.entity_id
_entity_poly.type
_entity_poly.pdbx_seq_one_letter_code
_entity_poly.pdbx_strand_id
1 'polypeptide(L)'
;MFDLNEVPVRVPPDSPLAPQWYRLEDKKGMKIEDGEIMLAVWMGTQADESFPEAWHSDAHNVSHSNLSNTRSKVYFTPKLYYLRVEVIEAQDLVPHDKGRAPQASVRVQLGNQMRFTRPSQMRGINPIWNEELMFVAAEPFEDIIIVTVEDKFGPNNVEILGREIMSVRNVPQRMETGKLPDSRWFNLHRPSAVGEEETEKKKEKFSSKIHLRICLEAGYHVLDESTHFSSDLQPSSKHLRKKNIGYLEVGILSARNLLPMKGKDGRTTDAYCVAKYGNKWVRTRTLLDTLSPRWNEQYTWEVHDPCTVITVGVFDNHHLNGSSDHKDQRIGKVRIRLSTLETDRVYTHFYPLLVLQPNGLKKNGELHLAVRFTCTAFVNMVAQYSRPLLPKMHYVQPIPVRHIDWLRYQAMQIVAARLARAEPPLRRESVEYMLDVDYHMWSLRRSK
;
A
#
# COMPACT_ATOMS: atom_id res chain seq x y z
N MET A 1 -11.02 31.08 32.98
CA MET A 1 -11.75 30.17 32.04
C MET A 1 -11.95 30.92 30.72
N PHE A 2 -11.78 30.30 29.53
CA PHE A 2 -11.98 31.02 28.24
C PHE A 2 -13.48 31.12 27.92
N ASP A 3 -13.97 32.31 27.60
CA ASP A 3 -15.28 32.46 26.97
C ASP A 3 -15.15 32.06 25.50
N LEU A 4 -15.80 30.96 25.13
CA LEU A 4 -15.75 30.43 23.76
C LEU A 4 -16.39 31.38 22.74
N ASN A 5 -17.22 32.34 23.16
CA ASN A 5 -17.80 33.34 22.28
C ASN A 5 -16.78 34.43 21.87
N GLU A 6 -15.72 34.62 22.65
CA GLU A 6 -14.66 35.60 22.38
C GLU A 6 -13.51 35.01 21.55
N VAL A 7 -13.53 33.70 21.31
CA VAL A 7 -12.48 33.00 20.55
C VAL A 7 -12.71 33.22 19.04
N PRO A 8 -11.78 33.89 18.33
CA PRO A 8 -11.93 34.17 16.91
C PRO A 8 -11.87 32.90 16.06
N VAL A 9 -12.58 32.89 14.94
CA VAL A 9 -12.49 31.83 13.92
C VAL A 9 -11.37 32.17 12.94
N ARG A 10 -10.49 31.20 12.64
CA ARG A 10 -9.40 31.32 11.68
C ARG A 10 -9.58 30.32 10.54
N VAL A 11 -9.46 30.79 9.30
CA VAL A 11 -9.43 29.95 8.11
C VAL A 11 -8.30 30.42 7.19
N PRO A 12 -7.49 29.53 6.59
CA PRO A 12 -6.48 29.97 5.63
C PRO A 12 -7.09 30.84 4.52
N PRO A 13 -6.46 31.96 4.13
CA PRO A 13 -5.06 32.33 4.37
C PRO A 13 -4.81 33.25 5.60
N ASP A 14 -5.72 33.33 6.56
CA ASP A 14 -5.59 34.23 7.72
C ASP A 14 -4.24 34.09 8.45
N SER A 15 -3.63 35.24 8.78
CA SER A 15 -2.34 35.29 9.47
C SER A 15 -2.42 34.66 10.87
N PRO A 16 -1.32 34.08 11.39
CA PRO A 16 -1.28 33.56 12.75
C PRO A 16 -1.64 34.64 13.78
N LEU A 17 -2.42 34.29 14.79
CA LEU A 17 -2.77 35.21 15.87
C LEU A 17 -1.58 35.43 16.80
N ALA A 18 -1.35 36.69 17.19
CA ALA A 18 -0.35 37.01 18.19
C ALA A 18 -0.77 36.42 19.55
N PRO A 19 0.14 35.71 20.24
CA PRO A 19 -0.18 35.18 21.55
C PRO A 19 -0.32 36.31 22.58
N GLN A 20 -1.21 36.11 23.54
CA GLN A 20 -1.53 37.06 24.62
C GLN A 20 -1.20 36.44 25.98
N TRP A 21 -0.91 37.29 26.96
CA TRP A 21 -0.68 36.86 28.34
C TRP A 21 -2.01 36.66 29.08
N TYR A 22 -2.17 35.47 29.65
CA TYR A 22 -3.32 35.08 30.48
C TYR A 22 -2.85 34.79 31.89
N ARG A 23 -3.49 35.40 32.88
CA ARG A 23 -3.19 35.17 34.30
C ARG A 23 -3.91 33.92 34.80
N LEU A 24 -3.20 33.08 35.52
CA LEU A 24 -3.75 31.84 36.07
C LEU A 24 -4.73 32.14 37.22
N GLU A 25 -5.77 31.33 37.30
CA GLU A 25 -6.80 31.41 38.33
C GLU A 25 -6.70 30.17 39.25
N ASP A 26 -6.87 30.37 40.55
CA ASP A 26 -6.97 29.26 41.50
C ASP A 26 -8.32 28.53 41.39
N LYS A 27 -8.52 27.45 42.16
CA LYS A 27 -9.77 26.68 42.16
C LYS A 27 -11.01 27.49 42.56
N LYS A 28 -10.83 28.68 43.14
CA LYS A 28 -11.90 29.61 43.57
C LYS A 28 -12.11 30.75 42.57
N GLY A 29 -11.38 30.75 41.44
CA GLY A 29 -11.45 31.78 40.41
C GLY A 29 -10.69 33.06 40.77
N MET A 30 -9.87 33.05 41.83
CA MET A 30 -9.03 34.19 42.18
C MET A 30 -7.75 34.17 41.35
N LYS A 31 -7.40 35.31 40.75
CA LYS A 31 -6.16 35.46 39.99
C LYS A 31 -4.96 35.25 40.91
N ILE A 32 -4.06 34.38 40.51
CA ILE A 32 -2.83 34.08 41.25
C ILE A 32 -1.84 35.23 41.02
N GLU A 33 -1.15 35.66 42.08
CA GLU A 33 -0.19 36.77 41.98
C GLU A 33 0.99 36.42 41.06
N ASP A 34 1.52 35.20 41.18
CA ASP A 34 2.68 34.69 40.41
C ASP A 34 2.30 33.52 39.49
N GLY A 35 1.70 33.83 38.33
CA GLY A 35 1.38 32.81 37.34
C GLY A 35 0.73 33.39 36.09
N GLU A 36 1.51 33.60 35.04
CA GLU A 36 1.02 34.02 33.72
C GLU A 36 1.46 33.02 32.66
N ILE A 37 0.60 32.77 31.69
CA ILE A 37 0.87 31.91 30.54
C ILE A 37 0.59 32.68 29.25
N MET A 38 1.49 32.59 28.29
CA MET A 38 1.34 33.23 26.99
C MET A 38 0.78 32.22 25.98
N LEU A 39 -0.41 32.49 25.43
CA LEU A 39 -1.13 31.56 24.54
C LEU A 39 -1.80 32.32 23.39
N ALA A 40 -1.99 31.65 22.25
CA ALA A 40 -2.91 32.09 21.20
C ALA A 40 -4.08 31.09 21.13
N VAL A 41 -5.33 31.57 21.09
CA VAL A 41 -6.53 30.73 21.10
C VAL A 41 -7.43 31.13 19.93
N TRP A 42 -7.87 30.15 19.14
CA TRP A 42 -8.79 30.34 18.02
C TRP A 42 -9.60 29.09 17.71
N MET A 43 -10.71 29.27 16.99
CA MET A 43 -11.48 28.21 16.37
C MET A 43 -10.93 27.97 14.96
N GLY A 44 -10.15 26.90 14.78
CA GLY A 44 -9.59 26.51 13.49
C GLY A 44 -10.47 25.54 12.69
N THR A 45 -10.10 25.32 11.43
CA THR A 45 -10.65 24.24 10.59
C THR A 45 -9.60 23.18 10.31
N GLN A 46 -9.97 22.07 9.66
CA GLN A 46 -8.99 21.06 9.21
C GLN A 46 -7.94 21.64 8.23
N ALA A 47 -8.23 22.77 7.57
CA ALA A 47 -7.28 23.44 6.70
C ALA A 47 -6.19 24.21 7.47
N ASP A 48 -6.34 24.40 8.78
CA ASP A 48 -5.32 25.05 9.61
C ASP A 48 -4.03 24.23 9.64
N GLU A 49 -2.89 24.90 9.49
CA GLU A 49 -1.55 24.30 9.52
C GLU A 49 -1.25 23.54 10.81
N SER A 50 -1.91 23.92 11.90
CA SER A 50 -1.76 23.33 13.22
C SER A 50 -2.55 22.02 13.35
N PHE A 51 -3.58 21.79 12.52
CA PHE A 51 -4.49 20.66 12.65
C PHE A 51 -3.80 19.28 12.61
N PRO A 52 -2.87 19.00 11.68
CA PRO A 52 -2.22 17.68 11.60
C PRO A 52 -1.32 17.37 12.82
N GLU A 53 -0.79 18.41 13.46
CA GLU A 53 0.16 18.31 14.57
C GLU A 53 -0.48 18.55 15.94
N ALA A 54 -1.77 18.91 15.96
CA ALA A 54 -2.49 19.30 17.16
C ALA A 54 -2.58 18.16 18.18
N TRP A 55 -2.41 18.53 19.45
CA TRP A 55 -2.58 17.60 20.57
C TRP A 55 -4.02 17.59 21.01
N HIS A 56 -4.48 16.42 21.41
CA HIS A 56 -5.81 16.28 21.96
C HIS A 56 -5.78 16.31 23.49
N SER A 57 -6.79 16.96 24.08
CA SER A 57 -6.95 17.03 25.54
C SER A 57 -7.14 15.65 26.19
N ASP A 58 -7.72 14.69 25.48
CA ASP A 58 -7.87 13.30 25.93
C ASP A 58 -6.56 12.50 25.86
N ALA A 59 -5.54 12.99 25.15
CA ALA A 59 -4.24 12.34 24.97
C ALA A 59 -3.17 12.70 26.02
N HIS A 60 -3.55 13.35 27.13
CA HIS A 60 -2.64 13.77 28.19
C HIS A 60 -1.85 12.63 28.85
N ASN A 61 -2.37 11.40 28.82
CA ASN A 61 -1.70 10.21 29.36
C ASN A 61 -0.78 9.49 28.35
N VAL A 62 -0.73 9.94 27.09
CA VAL A 62 0.13 9.35 26.07
C VAL A 62 1.52 9.96 26.18
N SER A 63 2.56 9.12 26.16
CA SER A 63 3.94 9.62 26.16
C SER A 63 4.23 10.45 24.90
N HIS A 64 5.11 11.44 25.01
CA HIS A 64 5.52 12.27 23.85
C HIS A 64 6.03 11.41 22.67
N SER A 65 6.71 10.30 22.94
CA SER A 65 7.22 9.37 21.92
C SER A 65 6.12 8.66 21.14
N ASN A 66 4.95 8.45 21.76
CA ASN A 66 3.83 7.71 21.17
C ASN A 66 2.77 8.66 20.59
N LEU A 67 2.91 9.96 20.81
CA LEU A 67 1.95 10.96 20.37
C LEU A 67 1.85 11.06 18.85
N SER A 68 2.93 10.83 18.11
CA SER A 68 2.87 10.80 16.64
C SER A 68 1.86 9.76 16.15
N ASN A 69 1.67 8.65 16.88
CA ASN A 69 0.69 7.61 16.57
C ASN A 69 -0.77 8.05 16.74
N THR A 70 -1.07 9.23 17.29
CA THR A 70 -2.47 9.73 17.36
C THR A 70 -2.81 10.72 16.25
N ARG A 71 -1.85 11.17 15.45
CA ARG A 71 -2.04 12.23 14.43
C ARG A 71 -2.78 11.77 13.18
N SER A 72 -3.50 12.69 12.54
CA SER A 72 -4.07 12.45 11.22
C SER A 72 -2.97 12.48 10.15
N LYS A 73 -3.16 11.75 9.03
CA LYS A 73 -2.20 11.75 7.93
C LYS A 73 -2.82 11.34 6.60
N VAL A 74 -2.36 11.99 5.53
CA VAL A 74 -2.58 11.57 4.15
C VAL A 74 -1.35 10.84 3.63
N TYR A 75 -1.56 9.69 2.98
CA TYR A 75 -0.51 8.89 2.37
C TYR A 75 -0.80 8.66 0.90
N PHE A 76 0.27 8.38 0.13
CA PHE A 76 0.16 8.03 -1.28
C PHE A 76 0.89 6.73 -1.56
N THR A 77 0.21 5.80 -2.25
CA THR A 77 0.84 4.57 -2.71
C THR A 77 1.84 4.86 -3.82
N PRO A 78 2.93 4.08 -3.88
CA PRO A 78 3.85 4.20 -4.99
C PRO A 78 3.16 3.69 -6.24
N LYS A 79 3.61 4.20 -7.39
CA LYS A 79 3.11 3.74 -8.66
C LYS A 79 3.75 2.39 -9.00
N LEU A 80 2.91 1.38 -9.22
CA LEU A 80 3.34 0.01 -9.45
C LEU A 80 3.36 -0.33 -10.94
N TYR A 81 4.23 -1.26 -11.33
CA TYR A 81 4.39 -1.80 -12.69
C TYR A 81 4.57 -3.31 -12.62
N TYR A 82 4.13 -4.03 -13.66
CA TYR A 82 4.57 -5.41 -13.83
C TYR A 82 5.92 -5.44 -14.52
N LEU A 83 6.92 -6.07 -13.90
CA LEU A 83 8.18 -6.38 -14.54
C LEU A 83 8.06 -7.79 -15.14
N ARG A 84 8.25 -7.90 -16.46
CA ARG A 84 8.23 -9.17 -17.19
C ARG A 84 9.65 -9.53 -17.59
N VAL A 85 10.06 -10.74 -17.22
CA VAL A 85 11.38 -11.31 -17.48
C VAL A 85 11.19 -12.62 -18.22
N GLU A 86 11.47 -12.63 -19.51
CA GLU A 86 11.51 -13.84 -20.32
C GLU A 86 12.94 -14.36 -20.35
N VAL A 87 13.13 -15.53 -19.76
CA VAL A 87 14.38 -16.27 -19.70
C VAL A 87 14.40 -17.22 -20.88
N ILE A 88 15.22 -16.91 -21.88
CA ILE A 88 15.20 -17.59 -23.18
C ILE A 88 16.17 -18.78 -23.13
N GLU A 89 17.47 -18.48 -23.03
CA GLU A 89 18.54 -19.47 -23.07
C GLU A 89 19.82 -18.96 -22.39
N ALA A 90 20.78 -19.86 -22.16
CA ALA A 90 22.14 -19.51 -21.74
C ALA A 90 23.17 -20.22 -22.60
N GLN A 91 24.39 -19.67 -22.65
CA GLN A 91 25.49 -20.22 -23.42
C GLN A 91 26.76 -20.33 -22.59
N ASP A 92 27.57 -21.34 -22.92
CA ASP A 92 28.90 -21.59 -22.39
C ASP A 92 28.95 -21.65 -20.85
N LEU A 93 27.95 -22.28 -20.22
CA LEU A 93 27.95 -22.45 -18.77
C LEU A 93 29.13 -23.34 -18.32
N VAL A 94 29.71 -23.01 -17.18
CA VAL A 94 30.89 -23.71 -16.63
C VAL A 94 30.54 -24.36 -15.29
N PRO A 95 30.00 -25.61 -15.28
CA PRO A 95 29.78 -26.37 -14.05
C PRO A 95 31.10 -26.87 -13.46
N HIS A 96 31.16 -26.97 -12.13
CA HIS A 96 32.31 -27.52 -11.41
C HIS A 96 32.52 -29.02 -11.72
N ASP A 97 31.43 -29.80 -11.75
CA ASP A 97 31.45 -31.20 -12.18
C ASP A 97 31.24 -31.33 -13.70
N LYS A 98 32.34 -31.49 -14.44
CA LYS A 98 32.32 -31.70 -15.90
C LYS A 98 31.83 -33.11 -16.30
N GLY A 99 31.68 -34.04 -15.35
CA GLY A 99 31.23 -35.42 -15.59
C GLY A 99 29.72 -35.58 -15.74
N ARG A 100 28.95 -34.53 -15.41
CA ARG A 100 27.49 -34.54 -15.45
C ARG A 100 26.95 -33.35 -16.25
N ALA A 101 25.87 -33.57 -17.01
CA ALA A 101 25.14 -32.47 -17.62
C ALA A 101 24.37 -31.67 -16.54
N PRO A 102 24.51 -30.33 -16.50
CA PRO A 102 23.87 -29.53 -15.47
C PRO A 102 22.35 -29.53 -15.64
N GLN A 103 21.63 -29.59 -14.52
CA GLN A 103 20.18 -29.36 -14.45
C GLN A 103 19.93 -27.87 -14.21
N ALA A 104 20.28 -27.08 -15.23
CA ALA A 104 20.29 -25.64 -15.14
C ALA A 104 18.87 -25.06 -14.94
N SER A 105 18.72 -24.20 -13.94
CA SER A 105 17.54 -23.36 -13.70
C SER A 105 17.96 -21.93 -13.43
N VAL A 106 17.08 -20.97 -13.65
CA VAL A 106 17.38 -19.56 -13.44
C VAL A 106 16.53 -19.02 -12.30
N ARG A 107 17.20 -18.50 -11.28
CA ARG A 107 16.58 -17.72 -10.21
C ARG A 107 16.64 -16.25 -10.57
N VAL A 108 15.49 -15.59 -10.57
CA VAL A 108 15.38 -14.13 -10.75
C VAL A 108 14.81 -13.53 -9.48
N GLN A 109 15.50 -12.51 -8.96
CA GLN A 109 15.12 -11.82 -7.73
C GLN A 109 14.95 -10.32 -7.99
N LEU A 110 13.86 -9.75 -7.46
CA LEU A 110 13.56 -8.32 -7.44
C LEU A 110 13.17 -7.93 -6.00
N GLY A 111 14.06 -7.26 -5.28
CA GLY A 111 13.86 -7.00 -3.85
C GLY A 111 13.60 -8.30 -3.08
N ASN A 112 12.43 -8.39 -2.42
CA ASN A 112 11.99 -9.58 -1.67
C ASN A 112 11.27 -10.63 -2.54
N GLN A 113 11.05 -10.36 -3.82
CA GLN A 113 10.40 -11.29 -4.74
C GLN A 113 11.44 -12.20 -5.37
N MET A 114 11.18 -13.50 -5.35
CA MET A 114 12.06 -14.50 -5.94
C MET A 114 11.24 -15.49 -6.77
N ARG A 115 11.67 -15.73 -8.00
CA ARG A 115 11.04 -16.70 -8.91
C ARG A 115 12.11 -17.53 -9.58
N PHE A 116 11.72 -18.73 -10.01
CA PHE A 116 12.59 -19.70 -10.64
C PHE A 116 11.96 -20.16 -11.94
N THR A 117 12.78 -20.38 -12.94
CA THR A 117 12.39 -21.22 -14.08
C THR A 117 12.35 -22.68 -13.65
N ARG A 118 11.67 -23.52 -14.42
CA ARG A 118 11.87 -24.98 -14.34
C ARG A 118 13.29 -25.34 -14.79
N PRO A 119 13.85 -26.48 -14.34
CA PRO A 119 15.08 -26.99 -14.92
C PRO A 119 14.94 -27.14 -16.44
N SER A 120 15.98 -26.77 -17.18
CA SER A 120 16.02 -26.88 -18.65
C SER A 120 15.79 -28.32 -19.08
N GLN A 121 14.95 -28.51 -20.10
CA GLN A 121 14.77 -29.82 -20.74
C GLN A 121 15.98 -30.20 -21.59
N MET A 122 16.66 -29.20 -22.17
CA MET A 122 17.92 -29.41 -22.86
C MET A 122 19.03 -29.59 -21.82
N ARG A 123 19.64 -30.78 -21.84
CA ARG A 123 20.76 -31.14 -20.97
C ARG A 123 22.06 -30.70 -21.61
N GLY A 124 22.87 -29.96 -20.86
CA GLY A 124 24.18 -29.50 -21.32
C GLY A 124 24.48 -28.07 -20.87
N ILE A 125 25.59 -27.52 -21.36
CA ILE A 125 26.09 -26.19 -20.99
C ILE A 125 25.42 -25.03 -21.76
N ASN A 126 24.51 -25.35 -22.69
CA ASN A 126 23.72 -24.38 -23.46
C ASN A 126 22.21 -24.64 -23.28
N PRO A 127 21.66 -24.43 -22.06
CA PRO A 127 20.27 -24.72 -21.74
C PRO A 127 19.31 -23.72 -22.39
N ILE A 128 18.08 -24.18 -22.63
CA ILE A 128 16.97 -23.38 -23.18
C ILE A 128 15.75 -23.55 -22.27
N TRP A 129 15.16 -22.44 -21.85
CA TRP A 129 13.98 -22.41 -20.99
C TRP A 129 12.73 -21.89 -21.70
N ASN A 130 12.84 -20.74 -22.40
CA ASN A 130 11.69 -20.00 -22.94
C ASN A 130 10.57 -19.81 -21.90
N GLU A 131 10.95 -19.42 -20.69
CA GLU A 131 10.02 -19.23 -19.59
C GLU A 131 9.88 -17.77 -19.19
N GLU A 132 8.65 -17.37 -18.90
CA GLU A 132 8.33 -16.03 -18.44
C GLU A 132 8.09 -16.01 -16.93
N LEU A 133 8.79 -15.09 -16.28
CA LEU A 133 8.63 -14.73 -14.89
C LEU A 133 8.08 -13.30 -14.80
N MET A 134 7.09 -13.08 -13.94
CA MET A 134 6.54 -11.76 -13.66
C MET A 134 6.77 -11.36 -12.22
N PHE A 135 6.94 -10.06 -12.00
CA PHE A 135 7.19 -9.42 -10.71
C PHE A 135 6.42 -8.10 -10.63
N VAL A 136 6.31 -7.52 -9.43
CA VAL A 136 5.80 -6.16 -9.22
C VAL A 136 6.96 -5.23 -8.90
N ALA A 137 7.15 -4.19 -9.70
CA ALA A 137 8.12 -3.13 -9.45
C ALA A 137 7.39 -1.84 -9.04
N ALA A 138 8.06 -0.96 -8.29
CA ALA A 138 7.50 0.31 -7.85
C ALA A 138 8.40 1.49 -8.18
N GLU A 139 7.81 2.61 -8.58
CA GLU A 139 8.54 3.88 -8.66
C GLU A 139 9.02 4.31 -7.27
N PRO A 140 10.26 4.83 -7.13
CA PRO A 140 11.15 5.33 -8.19
C PRO A 140 12.19 4.29 -8.69
N PHE A 141 11.84 3.00 -8.68
CA PHE A 141 12.65 1.89 -9.18
C PHE A 141 14.03 1.80 -8.53
N GLU A 142 14.06 1.87 -7.20
CA GLU A 142 15.31 1.78 -6.41
C GLU A 142 15.87 0.36 -6.36
N ASP A 143 15.06 -0.65 -6.68
CA ASP A 143 15.45 -2.05 -6.64
C ASP A 143 16.42 -2.45 -7.79
N ILE A 144 17.15 -3.52 -7.53
CA ILE A 144 17.99 -4.22 -8.51
C ILE A 144 17.37 -5.58 -8.83
N ILE A 145 17.54 -6.02 -10.08
CA ILE A 145 17.21 -7.35 -10.55
C ILE A 145 18.50 -8.17 -10.46
N ILE A 146 18.42 -9.31 -9.78
CA ILE A 146 19.50 -10.28 -9.67
C ILE A 146 19.07 -11.54 -10.41
N VAL A 147 19.79 -11.88 -11.48
CA VAL A 147 19.59 -13.11 -12.25
C VAL A 147 20.72 -14.07 -11.89
N THR A 148 20.39 -15.30 -11.51
CA THR A 148 21.36 -16.31 -11.09
C THR A 148 21.06 -17.61 -11.82
N VAL A 149 22.03 -18.14 -12.55
CA VAL A 149 21.94 -19.47 -13.18
C VAL A 149 22.47 -20.49 -12.18
N GLU A 150 21.68 -21.52 -11.91
CA GLU A 150 21.92 -22.51 -10.86
C GLU A 150 21.85 -23.92 -11.45
N ASP A 151 22.80 -24.79 -11.11
CA ASP A 151 22.70 -26.23 -11.33
C ASP A 151 22.11 -26.92 -10.09
N LYS A 152 20.95 -27.56 -10.25
CA LYS A 152 20.28 -28.29 -9.17
C LYS A 152 20.55 -29.78 -9.28
N PHE A 153 21.42 -30.32 -8.44
CA PHE A 153 21.81 -31.73 -8.48
C PHE A 153 21.37 -32.56 -7.28
N GLY A 154 20.39 -32.06 -6.52
CA GLY A 154 19.66 -32.77 -5.47
C GLY A 154 18.61 -31.85 -4.83
N PRO A 155 17.87 -32.32 -3.81
CA PRO A 155 16.84 -31.51 -3.14
C PRO A 155 17.39 -30.22 -2.53
N ASN A 156 18.62 -30.28 -1.99
CA ASN A 156 19.28 -29.16 -1.31
C ASN A 156 20.65 -28.80 -1.93
N ASN A 157 21.04 -29.46 -3.02
CA ASN A 157 22.35 -29.25 -3.65
C ASN A 157 22.18 -28.33 -4.87
N VAL A 158 22.63 -27.09 -4.70
CA VAL A 158 22.53 -26.03 -5.71
C VAL A 158 23.90 -25.41 -5.89
N GLU A 159 24.46 -25.51 -7.10
CA GLU A 159 25.67 -24.79 -7.49
C GLU A 159 25.28 -23.55 -8.29
N ILE A 160 25.96 -22.42 -8.03
CA ILE A 160 25.77 -21.20 -8.82
C ILE A 160 26.73 -21.26 -10.00
N LEU A 161 26.20 -21.22 -11.22
CA LEU A 161 26.98 -21.23 -12.46
C LEU A 161 27.34 -19.82 -12.95
N GLY A 162 26.60 -18.81 -12.50
CA GLY A 162 26.87 -17.41 -12.81
C GLY A 162 25.75 -16.48 -12.37
N ARG A 163 26.08 -15.18 -12.25
CA ARG A 163 25.14 -14.14 -11.80
C ARG A 163 25.23 -12.89 -12.69
N GLU A 164 24.08 -12.27 -12.91
CA GLU A 164 23.97 -10.94 -13.50
C GLU A 164 23.16 -10.01 -12.58
N ILE A 165 23.55 -8.75 -12.50
CA ILE A 165 22.90 -7.73 -11.68
C ILE A 165 22.61 -6.50 -12.53
N MET A 166 21.37 -6.02 -12.50
CA MET A 166 20.94 -4.88 -13.28
C MET A 166 19.97 -3.99 -12.51
N SER A 167 20.01 -2.68 -12.74
CA SER A 167 19.05 -1.74 -12.13
C SER A 167 17.71 -1.77 -12.86
N VAL A 168 16.60 -1.75 -12.10
CA VAL A 168 15.25 -1.63 -12.67
C VAL A 168 15.06 -0.33 -13.45
N ARG A 169 15.77 0.75 -13.08
CA ARG A 169 15.72 2.05 -13.79
C ARG A 169 16.11 1.97 -15.26
N ASN A 170 16.98 1.01 -15.60
CA ASN A 170 17.50 0.84 -16.95
C ASN A 170 16.65 -0.12 -17.80
N VAL A 171 15.58 -0.68 -17.23
CA VAL A 171 14.68 -1.58 -17.94
C VAL A 171 13.74 -0.78 -18.85
N PRO A 172 13.63 -1.15 -20.14
CA PRO A 172 12.74 -0.45 -21.06
C PRO A 172 11.27 -0.60 -20.62
N GLN A 173 10.52 0.49 -20.72
CA GLN A 173 9.08 0.49 -20.45
C GLN A 173 8.29 0.23 -21.73
N ARG A 174 7.29 -0.64 -21.64
CA ARG A 174 6.32 -0.91 -22.70
C ARG A 174 4.95 -0.37 -22.27
N MET A 175 4.44 0.60 -23.01
CA MET A 175 3.16 1.25 -22.68
C MET A 175 1.95 0.56 -23.32
N GLU A 176 2.10 0.06 -24.54
CA GLU A 176 0.99 -0.49 -25.33
C GLU A 176 1.35 -1.85 -25.95
N THR A 177 0.43 -2.40 -26.75
CA THR A 177 0.56 -3.67 -27.48
C THR A 177 1.63 -3.65 -28.59
N GLY A 178 2.45 -2.61 -28.69
CA GLY A 178 3.55 -2.51 -29.65
C GLY A 178 4.59 -3.62 -29.49
N LYS A 179 5.54 -3.65 -30.43
CA LYS A 179 6.62 -4.65 -30.51
C LYS A 179 7.30 -4.78 -29.13
N LEU A 180 7.49 -6.02 -28.69
CA LEU A 180 8.26 -6.30 -27.49
C LEU A 180 9.69 -5.74 -27.63
N PRO A 181 10.32 -5.29 -26.54
CA PRO A 181 11.72 -4.93 -26.57
C PRO A 181 12.57 -6.09 -27.10
N ASP A 182 13.63 -5.76 -27.82
CA ASP A 182 14.55 -6.77 -28.33
C ASP A 182 15.20 -7.53 -27.16
N SER A 183 15.32 -8.84 -27.30
CA SER A 183 16.05 -9.67 -26.34
C SER A 183 17.55 -9.40 -26.44
N ARG A 184 18.26 -9.49 -25.31
CA ARG A 184 19.68 -9.14 -25.21
C ARG A 184 20.45 -10.22 -24.48
N TRP A 185 21.69 -10.42 -24.91
CA TRP A 185 22.66 -11.26 -24.20
C TRP A 185 23.31 -10.45 -23.09
N PHE A 186 23.34 -11.02 -21.89
CA PHE A 186 24.01 -10.48 -20.72
C PHE A 186 25.15 -11.41 -20.34
N ASN A 187 26.32 -10.84 -20.05
CA ASN A 187 27.44 -11.62 -19.56
C ASN A 187 27.16 -12.02 -18.11
N LEU A 188 27.34 -13.29 -17.78
CA LEU A 188 27.32 -13.70 -16.39
C LEU A 188 28.67 -13.33 -15.77
N HIS A 189 28.65 -13.15 -14.45
CA HIS A 189 29.84 -13.01 -13.61
C HIS A 189 30.01 -14.27 -12.76
N ARG A 190 31.27 -14.64 -12.50
CA ARG A 190 31.57 -15.78 -11.62
C ARG A 190 31.02 -15.54 -10.22
N PRO A 191 30.46 -16.56 -9.55
CA PRO A 191 30.21 -16.48 -8.12
C PRO A 191 31.56 -16.38 -7.42
N SER A 192 31.84 -15.25 -6.78
CA SER A 192 33.04 -15.09 -5.96
C SER A 192 32.96 -16.08 -4.80
N ALA A 193 33.82 -17.09 -4.77
CA ALA A 193 34.02 -17.89 -3.57
C ALA A 193 34.75 -16.99 -2.55
N VAL A 194 34.09 -16.70 -1.43
CA VAL A 194 34.77 -16.09 -0.28
C VAL A 194 35.83 -17.09 0.18
N GLY A 195 37.10 -16.83 -0.10
CA GLY A 195 38.22 -17.56 0.49
C GLY A 195 39.23 -18.24 -0.45
N GLU A 196 39.12 -18.14 -1.77
CA GLU A 196 40.18 -18.64 -2.67
C GLU A 196 41.00 -17.48 -3.24
N GLU A 197 42.23 -17.33 -2.73
CA GLU A 197 43.26 -16.52 -3.37
C GLU A 197 43.41 -16.98 -4.82
N GLU A 198 43.24 -16.04 -5.76
CA GLU A 198 43.39 -16.27 -7.20
C GLU A 198 44.83 -16.71 -7.51
N THR A 199 45.10 -18.01 -7.49
CA THR A 199 46.30 -18.54 -8.13
C THR A 199 46.16 -18.37 -9.64
N GLU A 200 47.10 -17.63 -10.25
CA GLU A 200 47.10 -17.17 -11.64
C GLU A 200 46.94 -18.27 -12.72
N LYS A 201 46.87 -19.55 -12.36
CA LYS A 201 46.86 -20.70 -13.27
C LYS A 201 45.47 -21.19 -13.73
N LYS A 202 44.36 -20.62 -13.24
CA LYS A 202 42.99 -20.99 -13.68
C LYS A 202 42.19 -19.80 -14.26
N LYS A 203 42.79 -19.02 -15.16
CA LYS A 203 42.02 -18.16 -16.08
C LYS A 203 41.45 -18.98 -17.25
N GLU A 204 40.62 -20.01 -16.98
CA GLU A 204 39.63 -20.38 -17.99
C GLU A 204 38.80 -19.11 -18.25
N LYS A 205 38.60 -18.72 -19.52
CA LYS A 205 37.90 -17.49 -19.87
C LYS A 205 36.42 -17.70 -19.54
N PHE A 206 35.92 -17.08 -18.47
CA PHE A 206 34.50 -17.14 -18.14
C PHE A 206 33.72 -16.34 -19.19
N SER A 207 33.15 -17.04 -20.15
CA SER A 207 32.39 -16.46 -21.26
C SER A 207 30.90 -16.79 -21.18
N SER A 208 30.42 -17.32 -20.04
CA SER A 208 29.03 -17.67 -19.82
C SER A 208 28.11 -16.47 -20.05
N LYS A 209 27.03 -16.66 -20.79
CA LYS A 209 26.02 -15.61 -21.05
C LYS A 209 24.61 -16.12 -20.84
N ILE A 210 23.70 -15.19 -20.61
CA ILE A 210 22.27 -15.45 -20.54
C ILE A 210 21.50 -14.52 -21.48
N HIS A 211 20.55 -15.08 -22.22
CA HIS A 211 19.68 -14.36 -23.14
C HIS A 211 18.34 -14.06 -22.47
N LEU A 212 18.06 -12.77 -22.27
CA LEU A 212 16.87 -12.31 -21.57
C LEU A 212 16.12 -11.28 -22.40
N ARG A 213 14.79 -11.28 -22.27
CA ARG A 213 13.95 -10.15 -22.66
C ARG A 213 13.26 -9.60 -21.41
N ILE A 214 13.52 -8.33 -21.11
CA ILE A 214 13.09 -7.70 -19.86
C ILE A 214 12.37 -6.40 -20.19
N CYS A 215 11.18 -6.20 -19.64
CA CYS A 215 10.41 -4.97 -19.80
C CYS A 215 9.54 -4.64 -18.59
N LEU A 216 9.34 -3.34 -18.35
CA LEU A 216 8.34 -2.81 -17.43
C LEU A 216 7.04 -2.57 -18.20
N GLU A 217 6.03 -3.39 -17.93
CA GLU A 217 4.73 -3.33 -18.58
C GLU A 217 3.86 -2.26 -17.91
N ALA A 218 3.83 -1.07 -18.52
CA ALA A 218 3.12 0.10 -18.04
C ALA A 218 1.65 0.16 -18.52
N GLY A 219 1.27 -0.68 -19.48
CA GLY A 219 -0.10 -0.71 -20.02
C GLY A 219 -1.12 -1.46 -19.16
N TYR A 220 -0.67 -2.18 -18.12
CA TYR A 220 -1.54 -2.84 -17.16
C TYR A 220 -1.89 -1.91 -16.00
N HIS A 221 -3.03 -2.17 -15.38
CA HIS A 221 -3.26 -1.79 -13.99
C HIS A 221 -2.68 -2.89 -13.10
N VAL A 222 -1.77 -2.54 -12.18
CA VAL A 222 -1.25 -3.49 -11.20
C VAL A 222 -2.25 -3.64 -10.08
N LEU A 223 -2.86 -4.81 -9.98
CA LEU A 223 -3.86 -5.12 -8.97
C LEU A 223 -3.20 -5.25 -7.59
N ASP A 224 -3.47 -4.32 -6.68
CA ASP A 224 -3.25 -4.45 -5.23
C ASP A 224 -4.57 -4.72 -4.47
N GLU A 225 -5.71 -4.57 -5.16
CA GLU A 225 -7.07 -4.81 -4.66
C GLU A 225 -7.77 -5.98 -5.35
N SER A 226 -8.87 -6.44 -4.75
CA SER A 226 -9.85 -7.25 -5.47
C SER A 226 -10.58 -6.41 -6.51
N THR A 227 -10.79 -6.95 -7.71
CA THR A 227 -11.51 -6.28 -8.80
C THR A 227 -12.92 -5.85 -8.42
N HIS A 228 -13.60 -6.59 -7.53
CA HIS A 228 -14.96 -6.26 -7.09
C HIS A 228 -15.04 -5.01 -6.20
N PHE A 229 -13.96 -4.71 -5.47
CA PHE A 229 -13.88 -3.62 -4.49
C PHE A 229 -12.77 -2.62 -4.83
N SER A 230 -12.32 -2.63 -6.08
CA SER A 230 -11.21 -1.81 -6.53
C SER A 230 -11.61 -0.33 -6.53
N SER A 231 -10.67 0.48 -6.07
CA SER A 231 -10.80 1.93 -6.00
C SER A 231 -10.09 2.66 -7.15
N ASP A 232 -9.27 1.94 -7.92
CA ASP A 232 -8.59 2.43 -9.11
C ASP A 232 -8.44 1.31 -10.14
N LEU A 233 -8.68 1.62 -11.40
CA LEU A 233 -8.47 0.69 -12.51
C LEU A 233 -7.58 1.30 -13.59
N GLN A 234 -6.90 2.40 -13.27
CA GLN A 234 -6.05 3.09 -14.20
C GLN A 234 -4.76 2.31 -14.48
N PRO A 235 -4.25 2.36 -15.72
CA PRO A 235 -2.96 1.77 -16.05
C PRO A 235 -1.84 2.51 -15.32
N SER A 236 -0.68 1.84 -15.22
CA SER A 236 0.53 2.47 -14.73
C SER A 236 0.87 3.66 -15.63
N SER A 237 0.99 3.54 -16.94
CA SER A 237 1.35 4.66 -17.81
C SER A 237 0.44 5.88 -17.64
N LYS A 238 1.01 7.04 -17.31
CA LYS A 238 0.26 8.29 -17.11
C LYS A 238 -0.46 8.71 -18.40
N HIS A 239 0.13 8.45 -19.56
CA HIS A 239 -0.44 8.79 -20.87
C HIS A 239 -1.71 8.00 -21.20
N LEU A 240 -1.88 6.82 -20.61
CA LEU A 240 -3.04 5.95 -20.83
C LEU A 240 -4.15 6.13 -19.78
N ARG A 241 -3.94 7.02 -18.82
CA ARG A 241 -4.89 7.26 -17.74
C ARG A 241 -6.16 7.93 -18.26
N LYS A 242 -7.29 7.54 -17.66
CA LYS A 242 -8.59 8.13 -17.95
C LYS A 242 -8.61 9.55 -17.37
N LYS A 243 -9.27 10.49 -18.06
CA LYS A 243 -9.48 11.85 -17.52
C LYS A 243 -10.33 11.77 -16.25
N ASN A 244 -10.14 12.75 -15.36
CA ASN A 244 -11.00 12.94 -14.20
C ASN A 244 -12.46 13.14 -14.65
N ILE A 245 -13.40 12.49 -13.97
CA ILE A 245 -14.85 12.61 -14.19
C ILE A 245 -15.57 13.37 -13.06
N GLY A 246 -14.91 13.58 -11.93
CA GLY A 246 -15.51 14.22 -10.76
C GLY A 246 -14.70 14.06 -9.48
N TYR A 247 -15.29 14.48 -8.38
CA TYR A 247 -14.67 14.42 -7.06
C TYR A 247 -15.56 13.66 -6.10
N LEU A 248 -14.94 12.83 -5.26
CA LEU A 248 -15.59 12.17 -4.14
C LEU A 248 -15.18 12.90 -2.87
N GLU A 249 -16.16 13.43 -2.14
CA GLU A 249 -15.96 14.03 -0.83
C GLU A 249 -16.51 13.09 0.24
N VAL A 250 -15.69 12.80 1.24
CA VAL A 250 -16.08 11.98 2.39
C VAL A 250 -15.77 12.71 3.68
N GLY A 251 -16.82 13.00 4.45
CA GLY A 251 -16.76 13.37 5.85
C GLY A 251 -16.81 12.13 6.73
N ILE A 252 -15.71 11.84 7.42
CA ILE A 252 -15.62 10.83 8.47
C ILE A 252 -16.04 11.52 9.78
N LEU A 253 -17.32 11.41 10.12
CA LEU A 253 -17.94 12.24 11.17
C LEU A 253 -17.71 11.65 12.56
N SER A 254 -18.25 10.46 12.81
CA SER A 254 -18.24 9.84 14.13
C SER A 254 -18.44 8.33 14.04
N ALA A 255 -18.21 7.59 15.12
CA ALA A 255 -18.76 6.25 15.28
C ALA A 255 -19.58 6.16 16.56
N ARG A 256 -20.41 5.13 16.68
CA ARG A 256 -21.15 4.82 17.90
C ARG A 256 -21.25 3.32 18.12
N ASN A 257 -21.49 2.94 19.38
CA ASN A 257 -21.65 1.55 19.80
C ASN A 257 -20.45 0.68 19.38
N LEU A 258 -19.23 1.25 19.40
CA LEU A 258 -18.03 0.46 19.16
C LEU A 258 -17.89 -0.59 20.26
N LEU A 259 -17.37 -1.77 19.91
CA LEU A 259 -17.03 -2.76 20.92
C LEU A 259 -15.72 -2.35 21.63
N PRO A 260 -15.65 -2.48 22.97
CA PRO A 260 -14.41 -2.37 23.70
C PRO A 260 -13.38 -3.36 23.17
N MET A 261 -12.20 -2.86 22.81
CA MET A 261 -11.10 -3.67 22.27
C MET A 261 -9.93 -3.79 23.25
N LYS A 262 -9.86 -2.91 24.25
CA LYS A 262 -8.92 -3.00 25.37
C LYS A 262 -9.25 -4.19 26.29
N GLY A 263 -8.22 -4.78 26.89
CA GLY A 263 -8.30 -6.00 27.71
C GLY A 263 -8.97 -5.81 29.08
N LYS A 264 -8.62 -6.68 30.06
CA LYS A 264 -9.35 -6.91 31.32
C LYS A 264 -9.80 -5.68 32.15
N ASP A 265 -9.19 -4.50 31.97
CA ASP A 265 -9.58 -3.25 32.66
C ASP A 265 -10.24 -2.20 31.74
N GLY A 266 -10.18 -2.35 30.42
CA GLY A 266 -10.54 -1.32 29.44
C GLY A 266 -11.89 -1.53 28.79
N ARG A 267 -12.92 -0.79 29.23
CA ARG A 267 -14.24 -0.74 28.58
C ARG A 267 -14.28 0.17 27.35
N THR A 268 -13.13 0.48 26.77
CA THR A 268 -12.95 1.57 25.80
C THR A 268 -12.12 1.13 24.60
N THR A 269 -11.99 2.03 23.63
CA THR A 269 -11.32 1.85 22.35
C THR A 269 -10.59 3.16 22.01
N ASP A 270 -9.36 3.06 21.54
CA ASP A 270 -8.57 4.15 20.96
C ASP A 270 -8.78 4.15 19.45
N ALA A 271 -9.88 4.75 19.00
CA ALA A 271 -10.38 4.56 17.66
C ALA A 271 -9.75 5.53 16.65
N TYR A 272 -9.35 5.01 15.50
CA TYR A 272 -9.04 5.79 14.31
C TYR A 272 -9.63 5.14 13.04
N CYS A 273 -9.84 5.95 12.01
CA CYS A 273 -10.33 5.49 10.72
C CYS A 273 -9.20 5.52 9.67
N VAL A 274 -9.26 4.60 8.71
CA VAL A 274 -8.46 4.60 7.49
C VAL A 274 -9.41 4.62 6.31
N ALA A 275 -9.33 5.60 5.42
CA ALA A 275 -10.05 5.58 4.15
C ALA A 275 -9.08 5.45 2.98
N LYS A 276 -9.46 4.64 2.00
CA LYS A 276 -8.67 4.31 0.82
C LYS A 276 -9.50 4.50 -0.44
N TYR A 277 -8.99 5.33 -1.34
CA TYR A 277 -9.53 5.45 -2.69
C TYR A 277 -8.44 5.92 -3.66
N GLY A 278 -8.28 5.22 -4.78
CA GLY A 278 -7.19 5.52 -5.69
C GLY A 278 -5.83 5.17 -5.09
N ASN A 279 -4.84 5.99 -5.38
CA ASN A 279 -3.53 5.95 -4.74
C ASN A 279 -3.48 6.69 -3.39
N LYS A 280 -4.55 7.38 -2.98
CA LYS A 280 -4.58 8.21 -1.77
C LYS A 280 -5.23 7.46 -0.61
N TRP A 281 -4.50 7.40 0.48
CA TRP A 281 -4.96 6.87 1.77
C TRP A 281 -5.03 8.01 2.76
N VAL A 282 -5.96 7.92 3.69
CA VAL A 282 -6.06 8.85 4.81
C VAL A 282 -6.22 8.07 6.10
N ARG A 283 -5.59 8.56 7.14
CA ARG A 283 -5.73 8.10 8.52
C ARG A 283 -6.24 9.28 9.32
N THR A 284 -7.34 9.10 10.05
CA THR A 284 -7.82 10.13 10.97
C THR A 284 -6.98 10.17 12.22
N ARG A 285 -7.17 11.19 13.04
CA ARG A 285 -6.66 11.17 14.41
C ARG A 285 -7.18 9.95 15.18
N THR A 286 -6.42 9.53 16.18
CA THR A 286 -6.88 8.56 17.19
C THR A 286 -7.58 9.31 18.30
N LEU A 287 -8.83 8.95 18.57
CA LEU A 287 -9.59 9.45 19.72
C LEU A 287 -9.55 8.39 20.83
N LEU A 288 -9.13 8.80 22.02
CA LEU A 288 -8.78 7.87 23.07
C LEU A 288 -9.97 7.52 23.94
N ASP A 289 -9.94 6.31 24.48
CA ASP A 289 -10.82 5.86 25.54
C ASP A 289 -12.33 6.10 25.31
N THR A 290 -12.79 5.93 24.06
CA THR A 290 -14.20 6.22 23.69
C THR A 290 -14.81 5.17 22.77
N LEU A 291 -16.05 4.79 23.06
CA LEU A 291 -16.88 3.95 22.19
C LEU A 291 -17.76 4.75 21.23
N SER A 292 -17.68 6.09 21.29
CA SER A 292 -18.42 7.03 20.44
C SER A 292 -17.52 8.17 19.93
N PRO A 293 -16.44 7.85 19.22
CA PRO A 293 -15.49 8.84 18.70
C PRO A 293 -16.15 9.82 17.72
N ARG A 294 -15.72 11.09 17.70
CA ARG A 294 -16.18 12.14 16.79
C ARG A 294 -14.98 12.79 16.08
N TRP A 295 -14.60 12.26 14.92
CA TRP A 295 -13.46 12.77 14.15
C TRP A 295 -13.77 14.06 13.42
N ASN A 296 -14.94 14.20 12.79
CA ASN A 296 -15.32 15.35 11.98
C ASN A 296 -14.23 15.77 10.97
N GLU A 297 -13.64 14.78 10.28
CA GLU A 297 -12.60 15.02 9.28
C GLU A 297 -13.17 14.85 7.88
N GLN A 298 -12.78 15.72 6.94
CA GLN A 298 -13.26 15.71 5.56
C GLN A 298 -12.10 15.54 4.58
N TYR A 299 -12.31 14.70 3.57
CA TYR A 299 -11.31 14.38 2.57
C TYR A 299 -11.92 14.31 1.18
N THR A 300 -11.14 14.69 0.17
CA THR A 300 -11.54 14.67 -1.24
C THR A 300 -10.60 13.81 -2.09
N TRP A 301 -11.17 13.10 -3.06
CA TRP A 301 -10.46 12.29 -4.05
C TRP A 301 -10.92 12.61 -5.48
N GLU A 302 -10.02 12.47 -6.44
CA GLU A 302 -10.37 12.50 -7.86
C GLU A 302 -10.96 11.16 -8.29
N VAL A 303 -12.03 11.19 -9.08
CA VAL A 303 -12.73 10.00 -9.57
C VAL A 303 -12.48 9.89 -11.06
N HIS A 304 -12.06 8.71 -11.54
CA HIS A 304 -11.82 8.46 -12.96
C HIS A 304 -12.81 7.45 -13.57
N ASP A 305 -13.53 6.73 -12.71
CA ASP A 305 -14.45 5.67 -13.09
C ASP A 305 -15.55 5.55 -12.02
N PRO A 306 -16.85 5.58 -12.36
CA PRO A 306 -17.91 5.52 -11.36
C PRO A 306 -18.12 4.12 -10.78
N CYS A 307 -17.55 3.08 -11.39
CA CYS A 307 -17.69 1.69 -10.93
C CYS A 307 -16.74 1.31 -9.80
N THR A 308 -15.88 2.23 -9.36
CA THR A 308 -14.94 2.06 -8.25
C THR A 308 -15.63 2.10 -6.88
N VAL A 309 -14.89 1.69 -5.86
CA VAL A 309 -15.39 1.57 -4.48
C VAL A 309 -14.45 2.30 -3.53
N ILE A 310 -15.00 3.15 -2.66
CA ILE A 310 -14.26 3.66 -1.51
C ILE A 310 -14.38 2.69 -0.34
N THR A 311 -13.27 2.41 0.32
CA THR A 311 -13.23 1.59 1.54
C THR A 311 -12.85 2.47 2.72
N VAL A 312 -13.63 2.41 3.81
CA VAL A 312 -13.35 3.08 5.08
C VAL A 312 -13.33 2.06 6.21
N GLY A 313 -12.18 1.83 6.83
CA GLY A 313 -12.00 0.92 7.96
C GLY A 313 -11.83 1.66 9.28
N VAL A 314 -12.23 1.03 10.38
CA VAL A 314 -12.06 1.53 11.75
C VAL A 314 -11.20 0.54 12.53
N PHE A 315 -10.25 1.09 13.29
CA PHE A 315 -9.23 0.34 14.01
C PHE A 315 -9.10 0.85 15.43
N ASP A 316 -8.69 -0.05 16.32
CA ASP A 316 -8.22 0.28 17.67
C ASP A 316 -6.70 0.40 17.67
N ASN A 317 -6.18 1.52 18.14
CA ASN A 317 -4.75 1.83 18.16
C ASN A 317 -4.08 1.22 19.39
N HIS A 318 -3.32 0.15 19.19
CA HIS A 318 -2.66 -0.54 20.30
C HIS A 318 -1.24 -0.04 20.60
N HIS A 319 -0.77 0.98 19.88
CA HIS A 319 0.61 1.46 19.93
C HIS A 319 0.83 2.67 20.84
N LEU A 320 -0.10 2.94 21.75
CA LEU A 320 -0.05 4.11 22.63
C LEU A 320 0.65 3.84 23.97
N ASN A 321 0.69 2.59 24.43
CA ASN A 321 1.19 2.21 25.76
C ASN A 321 2.61 1.63 25.76
N GLY A 322 3.44 1.94 24.75
CA GLY A 322 4.87 1.56 24.72
C GLY A 322 5.19 0.09 24.43
N SER A 323 4.19 -0.80 24.36
CA SER A 323 4.37 -2.16 23.83
C SER A 323 4.30 -2.12 22.31
N SER A 324 5.47 -2.18 21.65
CA SER A 324 5.59 -2.17 20.19
C SER A 324 5.05 -3.45 19.52
N ASP A 325 4.73 -4.48 20.29
CA ASP A 325 4.41 -5.83 19.82
C ASP A 325 2.90 -6.09 19.61
N HIS A 326 2.03 -5.15 19.99
CA HIS A 326 0.59 -5.30 19.78
C HIS A 326 0.17 -4.75 18.43
N LYS A 327 -0.48 -5.57 17.60
CA LYS A 327 -1.06 -5.13 16.33
C LYS A 327 -2.33 -4.32 16.57
N ASP A 328 -2.62 -3.37 15.68
CA ASP A 328 -3.90 -2.67 15.69
C ASP A 328 -5.06 -3.66 15.50
N GLN A 329 -6.11 -3.53 16.31
CA GLN A 329 -7.28 -4.41 16.21
C GLN A 329 -8.27 -3.88 15.18
N ARG A 330 -8.80 -4.78 14.35
CA ARG A 330 -9.76 -4.49 13.29
C ARG A 330 -11.16 -4.41 13.88
N ILE A 331 -11.80 -3.24 13.85
CA ILE A 331 -13.18 -3.08 14.33
C ILE A 331 -14.17 -3.40 13.23
N GLY A 332 -13.92 -2.94 12.01
CA GLY A 332 -14.79 -3.19 10.85
C GLY A 332 -14.46 -2.26 9.69
N LYS A 333 -15.11 -2.46 8.55
CA LYS A 333 -15.00 -1.55 7.41
C LYS A 333 -16.30 -1.43 6.63
N VAL A 334 -16.44 -0.31 5.95
CA VAL A 334 -17.56 0.06 5.09
C VAL A 334 -17.04 0.21 3.67
N ARG A 335 -17.84 -0.24 2.70
CA ARG A 335 -17.56 -0.10 1.28
C ARG A 335 -18.72 0.55 0.57
N ILE A 336 -18.44 1.60 -0.17
CA ILE A 336 -19.44 2.36 -0.90
C ILE A 336 -19.02 2.39 -2.37
N ARG A 337 -19.83 1.77 -3.23
CA ARG A 337 -19.62 1.82 -4.68
C ARG A 337 -20.14 3.15 -5.19
N LEU A 338 -19.33 3.88 -5.95
CA LEU A 338 -19.69 5.24 -6.37
C LEU A 338 -20.92 5.23 -7.29
N SER A 339 -21.12 4.18 -8.09
CA SER A 339 -22.29 4.01 -8.96
C SER A 339 -23.62 3.86 -8.21
N THR A 340 -23.63 3.72 -6.88
CA THR A 340 -24.87 3.71 -6.07
C THR A 340 -25.22 5.09 -5.53
N LEU A 341 -24.38 6.10 -5.78
CA LEU A 341 -24.59 7.48 -5.33
C LEU A 341 -25.21 8.30 -6.46
N GLU A 342 -26.24 9.07 -6.14
CA GLU A 342 -26.71 10.15 -7.01
C GLU A 342 -25.68 11.29 -7.03
N THR A 343 -25.49 11.89 -8.21
CA THR A 343 -24.56 13.00 -8.38
C THR A 343 -25.03 14.22 -7.59
N ASP A 344 -24.09 14.92 -6.95
CA ASP A 344 -24.27 16.12 -6.13
C ASP A 344 -25.13 15.96 -4.86
N ARG A 345 -25.66 14.75 -4.61
CA ARG A 345 -26.40 14.42 -3.39
C ARG A 345 -25.44 14.07 -2.25
N VAL A 346 -25.72 14.64 -1.08
CA VAL A 346 -25.01 14.30 0.17
C VAL A 346 -25.75 13.17 0.87
N TYR A 347 -25.06 12.05 1.09
CA TYR A 347 -25.55 10.91 1.86
C TYR A 347 -24.91 10.91 3.24
N THR A 348 -25.70 11.19 4.28
CA THR A 348 -25.24 11.23 5.67
C THR A 348 -25.91 10.13 6.48
N HIS A 349 -25.21 9.01 6.68
CA HIS A 349 -25.79 7.79 7.26
C HIS A 349 -24.83 7.07 8.21
N PHE A 350 -25.42 6.28 9.12
CA PHE A 350 -24.70 5.30 9.94
C PHE A 350 -24.62 3.98 9.19
N TYR A 351 -23.39 3.51 8.96
CA TYR A 351 -23.08 2.26 8.28
C TYR A 351 -22.59 1.23 9.32
N PRO A 352 -23.12 0.00 9.32
CA PRO A 352 -22.69 -1.02 10.27
C PRO A 352 -21.26 -1.47 10.01
N LEU A 353 -20.46 -1.56 11.07
CA LEU A 353 -19.10 -2.10 11.04
C LEU A 353 -19.17 -3.61 11.20
N LEU A 354 -19.01 -4.34 10.10
CA LEU A 354 -19.12 -5.79 10.06
C LEU A 354 -17.73 -6.43 9.96
N VAL A 355 -17.49 -7.45 10.79
CA VAL A 355 -16.26 -8.25 10.77
C VAL A 355 -16.61 -9.72 10.71
N LEU A 356 -15.99 -10.43 9.77
CA LEU A 356 -16.07 -11.88 9.69
C LEU A 356 -15.14 -12.50 10.73
N GLN A 357 -15.71 -13.26 11.66
CA GLN A 357 -15.00 -14.06 12.65
C GLN A 357 -15.20 -15.56 12.36
N PRO A 358 -14.40 -16.47 12.94
CA PRO A 358 -14.58 -17.92 12.77
C PRO A 358 -15.99 -18.43 13.13
N ASN A 359 -16.68 -17.74 14.03
CA ASN A 359 -18.03 -18.06 14.49
C ASN A 359 -19.15 -17.32 13.71
N GLY A 360 -18.81 -16.55 12.67
CA GLY A 360 -19.77 -15.85 11.82
C GLY A 360 -19.52 -14.34 11.70
N LEU A 361 -20.51 -13.65 11.13
CA LEU A 361 -20.45 -12.20 10.91
C LEU A 361 -20.90 -11.46 12.17
N LYS A 362 -20.03 -10.61 12.72
CA LYS A 362 -20.32 -9.81 13.92
C LYS A 362 -20.40 -8.32 13.58
N LYS A 363 -21.38 -7.63 14.17
CA LYS A 363 -21.50 -6.17 14.15
C LYS A 363 -20.73 -5.60 15.35
N ASN A 364 -19.73 -4.76 15.06
CA ASN A 364 -18.81 -4.19 16.04
C ASN A 364 -19.00 -2.68 16.26
N GLY A 365 -20.11 -2.13 15.76
CA GLY A 365 -20.48 -0.72 15.89
C GLY A 365 -21.07 -0.15 14.60
N GLU A 366 -21.17 1.17 14.55
CA GLU A 366 -21.66 1.91 13.39
C GLU A 366 -20.78 3.13 13.12
N LEU A 367 -20.43 3.34 11.86
CA LEU A 367 -19.63 4.46 11.38
C LEU A 367 -20.54 5.47 10.66
N HIS A 368 -20.49 6.73 11.09
CA HIS A 368 -21.24 7.83 10.52
C HIS A 368 -20.40 8.52 9.44
N LEU A 369 -20.84 8.43 8.20
CA LEU A 369 -20.18 9.03 7.05
C LEU A 369 -21.13 10.00 6.34
N ALA A 370 -20.58 11.13 5.90
CA ALA A 370 -21.17 12.00 4.89
C ALA A 370 -20.43 11.80 3.57
N VAL A 371 -21.11 11.40 2.50
CA VAL A 371 -20.48 11.10 1.21
C VAL A 371 -21.20 11.87 0.10
N ARG A 372 -20.43 12.56 -0.75
CA ARG A 372 -20.95 13.24 -1.95
C ARG A 372 -20.06 12.93 -3.14
N PHE A 373 -20.68 12.54 -4.25
CA PHE A 373 -20.00 12.42 -5.53
C PHE A 373 -20.42 13.58 -6.44
N THR A 374 -19.48 14.44 -6.81
CA THR A 374 -19.69 15.61 -7.66
C THR A 374 -19.15 15.30 -9.06
N CYS A 375 -20.00 15.26 -10.08
CA CYS A 375 -19.56 14.99 -11.45
C CYS A 375 -19.27 16.30 -12.19
N THR A 376 -18.03 16.48 -12.63
CA THR A 376 -17.62 17.68 -13.39
C THR A 376 -17.52 17.43 -14.89
N ALA A 377 -17.54 16.16 -15.32
CA ALA A 377 -17.45 15.79 -16.73
C ALA A 377 -18.43 14.65 -17.07
N PHE A 378 -19.72 14.98 -17.13
CA PHE A 378 -20.80 14.02 -17.40
C PHE A 378 -20.58 13.18 -18.66
N VAL A 379 -20.15 13.79 -19.77
CA VAL A 379 -19.87 13.07 -21.03
C VAL A 379 -18.75 12.03 -20.85
N ASN A 380 -17.70 12.37 -20.10
CA ASN A 380 -16.62 11.42 -19.82
C ASN A 380 -17.08 10.27 -18.92
N MET A 381 -17.98 10.56 -17.98
CA MET A 381 -18.59 9.57 -17.08
C MET A 381 -19.47 8.59 -17.85
N VAL A 382 -20.39 9.08 -18.70
CA VAL A 382 -21.24 8.23 -19.56
C VAL A 382 -20.40 7.35 -20.47
N ALA A 383 -19.32 7.91 -21.05
CA ALA A 383 -18.39 7.15 -21.89
C ALA A 383 -17.61 6.06 -21.12
N GLN A 384 -17.54 6.09 -19.78
CA GLN A 384 -16.93 4.99 -19.02
C GLN A 384 -17.80 3.74 -18.99
N TYR A 385 -19.13 3.87 -19.01
CA TYR A 385 -20.03 2.70 -19.00
C TYR A 385 -19.94 1.85 -20.27
N SER A 386 -19.48 2.42 -21.38
CA SER A 386 -19.26 1.69 -22.64
C SER A 386 -17.85 1.12 -22.78
N ARG A 387 -16.97 1.34 -21.80
CA ARG A 387 -15.57 0.90 -21.83
C ARG A 387 -15.35 -0.28 -20.89
N PRO A 388 -14.42 -1.19 -21.22
CA PRO A 388 -14.02 -2.20 -20.27
C PRO A 388 -13.41 -1.55 -19.01
N LEU A 389 -13.62 -2.21 -17.87
CA LEU A 389 -13.14 -1.76 -16.56
C LEU A 389 -11.60 -1.69 -16.52
N LEU A 390 -10.94 -2.76 -16.96
CA LEU A 390 -9.48 -2.85 -16.93
C LEU A 390 -8.85 -2.23 -18.19
N PRO A 391 -7.57 -1.83 -18.13
CA PRO A 391 -6.82 -1.42 -19.30
C PRO A 391 -6.74 -2.52 -20.36
N LYS A 392 -6.67 -2.11 -21.64
CA LYS A 392 -6.65 -3.00 -22.82
C LYS A 392 -5.67 -4.18 -22.72
N MET A 393 -4.50 -3.97 -22.12
CA MET A 393 -3.47 -5.01 -21.96
C MET A 393 -3.97 -6.25 -21.20
N HIS A 394 -4.86 -6.09 -20.22
CA HIS A 394 -5.43 -7.21 -19.47
C HIS A 394 -6.29 -8.15 -20.34
N TYR A 395 -6.78 -7.67 -21.48
CA TYR A 395 -7.59 -8.46 -22.42
C TYR A 395 -6.78 -8.99 -23.60
N VAL A 396 -5.85 -8.19 -24.13
CA VAL A 396 -5.02 -8.59 -25.28
C VAL A 396 -3.96 -9.60 -24.87
N GLN A 397 -3.39 -9.43 -23.68
CA GLN A 397 -2.34 -10.29 -23.16
C GLN A 397 -2.64 -10.62 -21.69
N PRO A 398 -3.62 -11.49 -21.42
CA PRO A 398 -4.09 -11.75 -20.07
C PRO A 398 -3.01 -12.40 -19.21
N ILE A 399 -2.93 -11.96 -17.96
CA ILE A 399 -2.07 -12.58 -16.95
C ILE A 399 -2.74 -13.89 -16.50
N PRO A 400 -2.04 -15.03 -16.50
CA PRO A 400 -2.60 -16.30 -16.02
C PRO A 400 -3.09 -16.17 -14.57
N VAL A 401 -4.29 -16.70 -14.27
CA VAL A 401 -4.94 -16.60 -12.94
C VAL A 401 -4.00 -17.00 -11.80
N ARG A 402 -3.21 -18.07 -12.00
CA ARG A 402 -2.20 -18.55 -11.03
C ARG A 402 -1.14 -17.50 -10.64
N HIS A 403 -0.90 -16.49 -11.47
CA HIS A 403 0.06 -15.42 -11.19
C HIS A 403 -0.62 -14.21 -10.55
N ILE A 404 -1.92 -13.98 -10.79
CA ILE A 404 -2.63 -12.79 -10.32
C ILE A 404 -2.62 -12.70 -8.79
N ASP A 405 -2.92 -13.78 -8.09
CA ASP A 405 -3.01 -13.74 -6.62
C ASP A 405 -1.64 -13.48 -5.98
N TRP A 406 -0.59 -14.11 -6.50
CA TRP A 406 0.76 -13.85 -6.03
C TRP A 406 1.21 -12.43 -6.36
N LEU A 407 0.98 -11.94 -7.59
CA LEU A 407 1.33 -10.57 -7.99
C LEU A 407 0.59 -9.55 -7.12
N ARG A 408 -0.68 -9.78 -6.83
CA ARG A 408 -1.49 -8.94 -5.96
C ARG A 408 -0.96 -8.92 -4.53
N TYR A 409 -0.58 -10.07 -4.01
CA TYR A 409 0.08 -10.15 -2.71
C TYR A 409 1.39 -9.34 -2.71
N GLN A 410 2.24 -9.46 -3.75
CA GLN A 410 3.48 -8.67 -3.83
C GLN A 410 3.22 -7.17 -3.94
N ALA A 411 2.24 -6.75 -4.75
CA ALA A 411 1.81 -5.36 -4.84
C ALA A 411 1.40 -4.80 -3.46
N MET A 412 0.59 -5.55 -2.72
CA MET A 412 0.20 -5.21 -1.36
C MET A 412 1.39 -5.14 -0.39
N GLN A 413 2.35 -6.08 -0.47
CA GLN A 413 3.56 -6.05 0.37
C GLN A 413 4.36 -4.76 0.15
N ILE A 414 4.51 -4.33 -1.10
CA ILE A 414 5.20 -3.09 -1.45
C ILE A 414 4.45 -1.88 -0.90
N VAL A 415 3.11 -1.85 -1.04
CA VAL A 415 2.27 -0.78 -0.50
C VAL A 415 2.41 -0.72 1.03
N ALA A 416 2.26 -1.85 1.73
CA ALA A 416 2.39 -1.92 3.18
C ALA A 416 3.77 -1.44 3.65
N ALA A 417 4.85 -1.89 3.00
CA ALA A 417 6.20 -1.46 3.32
C ALA A 417 6.43 0.04 3.07
N ARG A 418 5.80 0.63 2.04
CA ARG A 418 5.91 2.07 1.76
C ARG A 418 5.17 2.90 2.82
N LEU A 419 3.95 2.50 3.18
CA LEU A 419 3.11 3.24 4.11
C LEU A 419 3.56 3.11 5.57
N ALA A 420 4.24 2.01 5.92
CA ALA A 420 4.84 1.81 7.24
C ALA A 420 6.06 2.71 7.52
N ARG A 421 6.66 3.33 6.49
CA ARG A 421 7.78 4.29 6.66
C ARG A 421 7.35 5.73 6.91
N ALA A 422 6.05 6.00 6.84
CA ALA A 422 5.50 7.31 7.08
C ALA A 422 5.32 7.57 8.59
N GLU A 423 5.12 8.82 8.98
CA GLU A 423 4.92 9.21 10.39
C GLU A 423 3.61 10.00 10.58
N PRO A 424 2.58 9.45 11.28
CA PRO A 424 2.54 8.09 11.82
C PRO A 424 2.56 6.98 10.76
N PRO A 425 3.08 5.80 11.11
CA PRO A 425 3.11 4.67 10.20
C PRO A 425 1.71 4.11 10.01
N LEU A 426 1.31 3.85 8.75
CA LEU A 426 0.16 3.00 8.50
C LEU A 426 0.67 1.56 8.43
N ARG A 427 0.33 0.77 9.45
CA ARG A 427 0.90 -0.55 9.69
C ARG A 427 0.34 -1.60 8.75
N ARG A 428 1.08 -2.70 8.63
CA ARG A 428 0.83 -3.77 7.67
C ARG A 428 -0.55 -4.38 7.85
N GLU A 429 -0.97 -4.65 9.08
CA GLU A 429 -2.27 -5.23 9.41
C GLU A 429 -3.45 -4.37 8.95
N SER A 430 -3.32 -3.04 9.05
CA SER A 430 -4.32 -2.10 8.57
C SER A 430 -4.40 -2.12 7.05
N VAL A 431 -3.24 -2.16 6.36
CA VAL A 431 -3.17 -2.26 4.90
C VAL A 431 -3.73 -3.59 4.40
N GLU A 432 -3.34 -4.72 5.00
CA GLU A 432 -3.83 -6.06 4.66
C GLU A 432 -5.36 -6.16 4.83
N TYR A 433 -5.89 -5.59 5.91
CA TYR A 433 -7.33 -5.55 6.15
C TYR A 433 -8.06 -4.71 5.10
N MET A 434 -7.53 -3.53 4.76
CA MET A 434 -8.18 -2.65 3.77
C MET A 434 -8.20 -3.28 2.38
N LEU A 435 -7.16 -4.05 2.01
CA LEU A 435 -6.99 -4.65 0.68
C LEU A 435 -7.52 -6.11 0.54
N ASP A 436 -8.14 -6.69 1.56
CA ASP A 436 -8.73 -8.06 1.54
C ASP A 436 -7.73 -9.21 1.27
N VAL A 437 -6.50 -9.10 1.76
CA VAL A 437 -5.48 -10.15 1.53
C VAL A 437 -5.90 -11.49 2.13
N ASP A 438 -6.56 -11.46 3.29
CA ASP A 438 -7.00 -12.65 4.02
C ASP A 438 -8.18 -13.39 3.35
N TYR A 439 -8.86 -12.79 2.37
CA TYR A 439 -10.09 -13.35 1.81
C TYR A 439 -9.84 -14.67 1.06
N HIS A 440 -8.66 -14.84 0.45
CA HIS A 440 -8.27 -16.08 -0.22
C HIS A 440 -7.68 -17.14 0.72
N MET A 441 -7.36 -16.79 1.97
CA MET A 441 -6.91 -17.76 2.97
C MET A 441 -8.08 -18.53 3.62
N TRP A 442 -9.33 -18.10 3.37
CA TRP A 442 -10.51 -18.84 3.80
C TRP A 442 -10.85 -19.96 2.82
N SER A 443 -10.20 -21.11 3.00
CA SER A 443 -10.67 -22.35 2.38
C SER A 443 -11.99 -22.77 3.01
N LEU A 444 -13.04 -22.92 2.19
CA LEU A 444 -14.33 -23.54 2.55
C LEU A 444 -14.18 -24.92 3.23
N ARG A 445 -13.00 -25.56 3.17
CA ARG A 445 -12.73 -26.83 3.87
C ARG A 445 -12.50 -26.68 5.38
N ARG A 446 -12.42 -25.46 5.92
CA ARG A 446 -12.27 -25.22 7.37
C ARG A 446 -13.57 -24.86 8.09
N SER A 447 -14.73 -24.86 7.42
CA SER A 447 -16.02 -24.95 8.09
C SER A 447 -16.46 -26.41 8.16
N LYS A 448 -16.07 -27.08 9.23
CA LYS A 448 -16.71 -28.33 9.67
C LYS A 448 -17.19 -28.13 11.09
#